data_AF-A0A8S3UBX0-F1
#
_entry.id   AF-A0A8S3UBX0-F1
#
_cell.length_a   1.000
_cell.length_b   1.000
_cell.length_c   1.000
_cell.angle_alpha   90.00
_cell.angle_beta   90.00
_cell.angle_gamma   90.00
#
_symmetry.space_group_name_H-M   'P 1'
#
loop_
_entity.id
_entity.type
_entity.pdbx_description
1 polymer ?
#
loop_
_entity_poly.entity_id
_entity_poly.type
_entity_poly.pdbx_seq_one_letter_code
_entity_poly.pdbx_strand_id
1 'polypeptide(L)'
;MEKALKIQILCQFCDGQSIQWKCDECEKFMCLPCKELVHDNLKSLQHHGIANVFDIVKDNSDFEKDNSVESEVASEVISSVLNSFTTTVPVINSLVCSEDGCVYFIHQKIAEKSILVKGELKEPSIKLSKSLKKRIFDIAINRDDELLFNEMVDNNNVCILSQSGEINTVIDTSPMRPLSLHVNKDNELIVGIKEQGPIFPVQKDSVRQVIIFGSDNKRKVTLETDTTGRKLFNYPARIETDSANVLYVADWMDTDLSGRVVAVDTNGNLKFAYAGHQDLQPFFPHGIAITPSDNIILSDQSNNALHVLNSTGELLGLHLLDSILHIKAPLSLCFDHKGHLLIGSGKLENSNAKIFVTKVAKKNV
;
A
#
# COMPACT_ATOMS: atom_id res chain seq x y z
N MET A 1 24.91 -27.21 -8.60
CA MET A 1 23.73 -27.73 -9.31
C MET A 1 23.00 -28.55 -8.28
N GLU A 2 21.91 -28.09 -7.67
CA GLU A 2 20.65 -27.70 -8.30
C GLU A 2 20.15 -26.32 -7.83
N LYS A 3 19.49 -25.59 -8.74
CA LYS A 3 18.70 -24.39 -8.41
C LYS A 3 17.45 -24.87 -7.67
N ALA A 4 17.30 -24.52 -6.39
CA ALA A 4 15.99 -24.57 -5.76
C ALA A 4 15.07 -23.59 -6.50
N LEU A 5 14.16 -24.14 -7.31
CA LEU A 5 13.07 -23.38 -7.93
C LEU A 5 12.22 -22.81 -6.78
N LYS A 6 12.35 -21.51 -6.49
CA LYS A 6 11.33 -20.78 -5.72
C LYS A 6 10.08 -20.73 -6.60
N ILE A 7 9.25 -21.76 -6.54
CA ILE A 7 7.94 -21.75 -7.21
C ILE A 7 7.05 -20.84 -6.38
N GLN A 8 6.83 -19.64 -6.89
CA GLN A 8 5.85 -18.72 -6.35
C GLN A 8 4.48 -19.21 -6.84
N ILE A 9 3.84 -20.07 -6.06
CA ILE A 9 2.59 -20.71 -6.47
C ILE A 9 1.42 -19.78 -6.11
N LEU A 10 0.73 -19.28 -7.12
CA LEU A 10 -0.53 -18.54 -6.95
C LEU A 10 -1.70 -19.50 -6.78
N CYS A 11 -2.78 -19.07 -6.12
CA CYS A 11 -4.01 -19.84 -6.06
C CYS A 11 -4.43 -20.28 -7.47
N GLN A 12 -4.69 -21.57 -7.66
CA GLN A 12 -5.06 -22.13 -8.97
C GLN A 12 -6.55 -21.99 -9.28
N PHE A 13 -7.32 -21.40 -8.36
CA PHE A 13 -8.78 -21.27 -8.44
C PHE A 13 -9.26 -19.81 -8.45
N CYS A 14 -8.39 -18.85 -8.13
CA CYS A 14 -8.71 -17.42 -8.20
C CYS A 14 -7.51 -16.58 -8.66
N ASP A 15 -7.80 -15.39 -9.20
CA ASP A 15 -6.81 -14.49 -9.78
C ASP A 15 -6.07 -13.65 -8.72
N GLY A 16 -5.29 -14.31 -7.85
CA GLY A 16 -4.17 -13.64 -7.18
C GLY A 16 -4.18 -13.59 -5.65
N GLN A 17 -4.70 -14.60 -4.97
CA GLN A 17 -4.38 -14.78 -3.55
C GLN A 17 -3.18 -15.70 -3.36
N SER A 18 -2.36 -15.38 -2.36
CA SER A 18 -1.25 -16.25 -1.93
C SER A 18 -1.81 -17.59 -1.43
N ILE A 19 -1.15 -18.69 -1.81
CA ILE A 19 -1.60 -20.03 -1.40
C ILE A 19 -1.29 -20.27 0.07
N GLN A 20 -2.17 -21.03 0.72
CA GLN A 20 -1.98 -21.51 2.08
C GLN A 20 -2.24 -23.02 2.20
N TRP A 21 -2.95 -23.59 1.23
CA TRP A 21 -3.47 -24.95 1.30
C TRP A 21 -3.15 -25.72 0.02
N LYS A 22 -2.85 -27.01 0.19
CA LYS A 22 -2.74 -28.00 -0.89
C LYS A 22 -3.78 -29.09 -0.63
N CYS A 23 -4.50 -29.48 -1.67
CA CYS A 23 -5.33 -30.69 -1.65
C CYS A 23 -4.45 -31.90 -2.00
N ASP A 24 -4.46 -32.92 -1.16
CA ASP A 24 -3.57 -34.09 -1.26
C ASP A 24 -3.91 -34.96 -2.47
N GLU A 25 -5.20 -35.11 -2.79
CA GLU A 25 -5.67 -35.95 -3.89
C GLU A 25 -5.72 -35.22 -5.23
N CYS A 26 -5.96 -33.90 -5.23
CA CYS A 26 -5.98 -33.11 -6.47
C CYS A 26 -4.62 -32.52 -6.83
N GLU A 27 -3.67 -32.50 -5.89
CA GLU A 27 -2.38 -31.82 -5.99
C GLU A 27 -2.49 -30.34 -6.38
N LYS A 28 -3.63 -29.70 -6.08
CA LYS A 28 -3.88 -28.30 -6.40
C LYS A 28 -3.66 -27.41 -5.19
N PHE A 29 -3.10 -26.24 -5.45
CA PHE A 29 -2.82 -25.21 -4.46
C PHE A 29 -3.88 -24.12 -4.47
N MET A 30 -4.30 -23.69 -3.29
CA MET A 30 -5.38 -22.75 -3.12
C MET A 30 -5.19 -21.81 -1.94
N CYS A 31 -5.81 -20.64 -2.04
CA CYS A 31 -6.00 -19.73 -0.92
C CYS A 31 -7.14 -20.22 -0.01
N LEU A 32 -7.25 -19.65 1.19
CA LEU A 32 -8.29 -20.00 2.16
C LEU A 32 -9.73 -19.85 1.59
N PRO A 33 -10.10 -18.75 0.91
CA PRO A 33 -11.43 -18.64 0.31
C PRO A 33 -11.74 -19.74 -0.71
N CYS A 34 -10.75 -20.12 -1.54
CA CYS A 34 -10.95 -21.20 -2.51
C CYS A 34 -11.01 -22.57 -1.85
N LYS A 35 -10.30 -22.80 -0.73
CA LYS A 35 -10.47 -24.01 0.08
C LYS A 35 -11.91 -24.12 0.57
N GLU A 36 -12.44 -23.06 1.16
CA GLU A 36 -13.80 -23.07 1.71
C GLU A 36 -14.86 -23.23 0.61
N LEU A 37 -14.71 -22.50 -0.50
CA LEU A 37 -15.66 -22.53 -1.61
C LEU A 37 -15.61 -23.83 -2.43
N VAL A 38 -14.41 -24.36 -2.69
CA VAL A 38 -14.22 -25.51 -3.59
C VAL A 38 -14.21 -26.82 -2.82
N HIS A 39 -13.59 -26.89 -1.65
CA HIS A 39 -13.45 -28.16 -0.92
C HIS A 39 -14.45 -28.31 0.21
N ASP A 40 -14.61 -27.31 1.07
CA ASP A 40 -15.47 -27.45 2.25
C ASP A 40 -16.97 -27.49 1.86
N ASN A 41 -17.34 -26.79 0.77
CA ASN A 41 -18.73 -26.66 0.33
C ASN A 41 -19.18 -27.61 -0.79
N LEU A 42 -18.26 -28.25 -1.54
CA LEU A 42 -18.64 -29.25 -2.56
C LEU A 42 -18.66 -30.65 -1.96
N LYS A 43 -19.84 -31.25 -1.85
CA LYS A 43 -20.03 -32.63 -1.34
C LYS A 43 -19.12 -33.68 -1.98
N SER A 44 -18.74 -33.48 -3.25
CA SER A 44 -17.85 -34.38 -3.98
C SER A 44 -16.37 -34.26 -3.58
N LEU A 45 -15.97 -33.25 -2.82
CA LEU A 45 -14.57 -32.96 -2.49
C LEU A 45 -14.30 -32.88 -0.97
N GLN A 46 -15.35 -33.04 -0.14
CA GLN A 46 -15.24 -33.03 1.34
C GLN A 46 -14.43 -34.19 1.93
N HIS A 47 -14.18 -35.24 1.15
CA HIS A 47 -13.38 -36.40 1.58
C HIS A 47 -11.89 -36.27 1.23
N HIS A 48 -11.50 -35.18 0.57
CA HIS A 48 -10.11 -34.92 0.20
C HIS A 48 -9.33 -34.38 1.40
N GLY A 49 -8.11 -34.87 1.60
CA GLY A 49 -7.14 -34.33 2.54
C GLY A 49 -6.69 -32.93 2.12
N ILE A 50 -6.68 -32.00 3.08
CA ILE A 50 -6.18 -30.64 2.86
C ILE A 50 -5.07 -30.37 3.85
N ALA A 51 -3.87 -30.18 3.34
CA ALA A 51 -2.68 -29.90 4.12
C ALA A 51 -2.27 -28.42 3.98
N ASN A 52 -1.79 -27.85 5.09
CA ASN A 52 -1.19 -26.52 5.07
C ASN A 52 0.17 -26.61 4.37
N VAL A 53 0.38 -25.78 3.36
CA VAL A 53 1.60 -25.81 2.53
C VAL A 53 2.86 -25.54 3.36
N PHE A 54 2.77 -24.71 4.40
CA PHE A 54 3.90 -24.39 5.26
C PHE A 54 4.27 -25.53 6.22
N ASP A 55 3.34 -26.41 6.56
CA ASP A 55 3.63 -27.60 7.38
C ASP A 55 4.26 -28.71 6.53
N ILE A 56 3.85 -28.86 5.27
CA ILE A 56 4.48 -29.78 4.30
C ILE A 56 5.95 -29.42 4.06
N VAL A 57 6.29 -28.13 4.05
CA VAL A 57 7.67 -27.66 3.85
C VAL A 57 8.55 -27.97 5.07
N LYS A 58 7.98 -27.97 6.28
CA LYS A 58 8.71 -28.33 7.52
C LYS A 58 9.02 -29.82 7.62
N ASP A 59 8.12 -30.68 7.14
CA ASP A 59 8.32 -32.14 7.18
C ASP A 59 9.28 -32.66 6.09
N ASN A 60 9.58 -31.86 5.06
CA ASN A 60 10.52 -32.23 3.99
C ASN A 60 11.92 -31.61 4.14
N SER A 61 12.20 -30.91 5.25
CA SER A 61 13.54 -30.39 5.54
C SER A 61 14.24 -31.26 6.58
N ASP A 62 14.81 -32.39 6.14
CA ASP A 62 16.02 -32.95 6.77
C ASP A 62 17.18 -32.00 6.44
N PHE A 63 17.19 -30.82 7.08
CA PHE A 63 18.35 -29.93 7.08
C PHE A 63 19.07 -30.08 8.40
N GLU A 64 20.25 -30.69 8.34
CA GLU A 64 21.28 -30.59 9.37
C GLU A 64 21.38 -29.13 9.83
N LYS A 65 21.34 -28.93 11.15
CA LYS A 65 21.62 -27.64 11.78
C LYS A 65 23.08 -27.28 11.52
N ASP A 66 23.34 -26.63 10.39
CA ASP A 66 24.54 -25.82 10.25
C ASP A 66 24.28 -24.48 10.94
N ASN A 67 24.66 -24.44 12.23
CA ASN A 67 24.75 -23.22 13.01
C ASN A 67 25.96 -22.42 12.50
N SER A 68 25.83 -21.75 11.36
CA SER A 68 26.68 -20.60 11.04
C SER A 68 26.03 -19.70 9.99
N VAL A 69 26.02 -18.39 10.30
CA VAL A 69 25.41 -17.27 9.56
C VAL A 69 23.91 -17.03 9.83
N GLU A 70 23.58 -16.64 11.07
CA GLU A 70 22.51 -15.65 11.29
C GLU A 70 22.94 -14.35 10.59
N SER A 71 22.31 -14.00 9.46
CA SER A 71 22.44 -12.64 8.93
C SER A 71 21.76 -11.68 9.90
N GLU A 72 22.47 -10.64 10.35
CA GLU A 72 21.94 -9.51 11.11
C GLU A 72 20.84 -8.79 10.31
N VAL A 73 19.60 -9.28 10.35
CA VAL A 73 18.45 -8.56 9.79
C VAL A 73 17.96 -7.60 10.86
N ALA A 74 18.42 -6.36 10.80
CA ALA A 74 17.89 -5.28 11.62
C ALA A 74 16.41 -5.06 11.27
N SER A 75 15.50 -5.43 12.17
CA SER A 75 14.08 -5.10 11.99
C SER A 75 13.84 -3.63 12.36
N GLU A 76 13.16 -2.90 11.48
CA GLU A 76 12.76 -1.53 11.77
C GLU A 76 11.54 -1.53 12.69
N VAL A 77 11.67 -0.84 13.82
CA VAL A 77 10.66 -0.79 14.87
C VAL A 77 10.27 0.66 15.10
N ILE A 78 8.97 0.92 15.19
CA ILE A 78 8.50 2.20 15.73
C ILE A 78 8.84 2.22 17.21
N SER A 79 9.85 3.00 17.58
CA SER A 79 10.36 3.01 18.94
C SER A 79 9.56 3.91 19.87
N SER A 80 9.01 5.01 19.35
CA SER A 80 8.25 5.99 20.14
C SER A 80 7.51 7.01 19.26
N VAL A 81 6.42 7.56 19.82
CA VAL A 81 5.79 8.79 19.31
C VAL A 81 6.54 9.99 19.90
N LEU A 82 7.07 10.85 19.04
CA LEU A 82 7.70 12.10 19.43
C LEU A 82 6.67 13.19 19.68
N ASN A 83 5.69 13.26 18.80
CA ASN A 83 4.67 14.30 18.84
C ASN A 83 3.39 13.85 18.13
N SER A 84 2.28 14.51 18.43
CA SER A 84 1.02 14.34 17.71
C SER A 84 0.34 15.68 17.50
N PHE A 85 -0.14 15.92 16.29
CA PHE A 85 -0.80 17.15 15.92
C PHE A 85 -2.26 16.86 15.64
N THR A 86 -3.14 17.46 16.43
CA THR A 86 -4.58 17.30 16.25
C THR A 86 -5.05 18.23 15.14
N THR A 87 -5.73 17.65 14.15
CA THR A 87 -6.33 18.42 13.06
C THR A 87 -7.73 18.91 13.47
N THR A 88 -8.45 19.56 12.56
CA THR A 88 -9.87 19.92 12.75
C THR A 88 -10.80 19.01 11.94
N VAL A 89 -10.26 17.93 11.39
CA VAL A 89 -10.92 17.08 10.39
C VAL A 89 -10.91 15.63 10.85
N PRO A 90 -11.86 14.78 10.43
CA PRO A 90 -12.01 13.44 11.00
C PRO A 90 -11.03 12.41 10.42
N VAL A 91 -10.49 12.65 9.21
CA VAL A 91 -9.73 11.66 8.43
C VAL A 91 -8.61 12.33 7.64
N ILE A 92 -7.41 11.73 7.68
CA ILE A 92 -6.26 12.10 6.85
C ILE A 92 -5.96 10.94 5.88
N ASN A 93 -6.42 11.08 4.63
CA ASN A 93 -6.39 9.99 3.65
C ASN A 93 -5.03 9.89 2.92
N SER A 94 -4.36 11.01 2.70
CA SER A 94 -3.03 11.08 2.10
C SER A 94 -2.23 12.20 2.75
N LEU A 95 -0.92 12.02 2.79
CA LEU A 95 0.03 12.81 3.55
C LEU A 95 1.38 12.75 2.83
N VAL A 96 1.99 13.90 2.56
CA VAL A 96 3.36 14.01 2.06
C VAL A 96 4.11 15.10 2.81
N CYS A 97 5.42 14.94 2.92
CA CYS A 97 6.32 15.92 3.50
C CYS A 97 7.25 16.46 2.41
N SER A 98 7.41 17.77 2.31
CA SER A 98 8.43 18.40 1.47
C SER A 98 9.79 18.42 2.14
N GLU A 99 10.84 18.69 1.37
CA GLU A 99 12.21 18.78 1.89
C GLU A 99 12.37 19.92 2.91
N ASP A 100 11.63 21.02 2.73
CA ASP A 100 11.58 22.15 3.66
C ASP A 100 10.84 21.85 4.99
N GLY A 101 10.28 20.64 5.14
CA GLY A 101 9.56 20.20 6.32
C GLY A 101 8.10 20.65 6.38
N CYS A 102 7.54 21.25 5.31
CA CYS A 102 6.10 21.42 5.21
C CYS A 102 5.41 20.08 5.04
N VAL A 103 4.24 19.94 5.66
CA VAL A 103 3.40 18.76 5.57
C VAL A 103 2.14 19.11 4.81
N TYR A 104 1.89 18.38 3.73
CA TYR A 104 0.67 18.46 2.95
C TYR A 104 -0.18 17.25 3.26
N PHE A 105 -1.47 17.48 3.47
CA PHE A 105 -2.40 16.38 3.64
C PHE A 105 -3.75 16.71 3.05
N ILE A 106 -4.44 15.66 2.61
CA ILE A 106 -5.83 15.76 2.20
C ILE A 106 -6.72 15.31 3.32
N HIS A 107 -7.84 16.02 3.44
CA HIS A 107 -8.94 15.56 4.27
C HIS A 107 -10.19 15.35 3.44
N GLN A 108 -10.97 14.34 3.81
CA GLN A 108 -12.29 14.10 3.27
C GLN A 108 -13.32 14.32 4.38
N LYS A 109 -14.21 15.29 4.18
CA LYS A 109 -15.45 15.36 4.96
C LYS A 109 -16.51 14.56 4.23
N ILE A 110 -17.23 13.71 4.95
CA ILE A 110 -18.37 12.98 4.41
C ILE A 110 -19.35 14.02 3.82
N ALA A 111 -19.65 13.90 2.52
CA ALA A 111 -20.51 14.79 1.72
C ALA A 111 -19.97 16.19 1.30
N GLU A 112 -18.76 16.60 1.68
CA GLU A 112 -18.15 17.87 1.20
C GLU A 112 -17.00 17.61 0.21
N LYS A 113 -16.53 18.65 -0.50
CA LYS A 113 -15.31 18.56 -1.32
C LYS A 113 -14.10 18.28 -0.42
N SER A 114 -13.14 17.49 -0.88
CA SER A 114 -11.86 17.34 -0.18
C SER A 114 -11.19 18.71 -0.04
N ILE A 115 -10.33 18.84 0.97
CA ILE A 115 -9.48 20.01 1.09
C ILE A 115 -8.04 19.54 1.19
N LEU A 116 -7.22 20.04 0.27
CA LEU A 116 -5.78 20.00 0.40
C LEU A 116 -5.34 21.07 1.39
N VAL A 117 -4.59 20.65 2.39
CA VAL A 117 -4.07 21.52 3.45
C VAL A 117 -2.55 21.53 3.38
N LYS A 118 -1.96 22.73 3.31
CA LYS A 118 -0.54 22.95 3.64
C LYS A 118 -0.43 23.33 5.11
N GLY A 119 0.34 22.55 5.86
CA GLY A 119 0.60 22.72 7.28
C GLY A 119 2.08 22.79 7.60
N GLU A 120 2.45 23.70 8.49
CA GLU A 120 3.72 23.60 9.22
C GLU A 120 3.44 22.91 10.56
N LEU A 121 4.17 21.84 10.87
CA LEU A 121 4.09 21.17 12.16
C LEU A 121 4.72 22.07 13.24
N LYS A 122 3.91 22.86 13.93
CA LYS A 122 4.30 23.69 15.08
C LYS A 122 3.60 23.20 16.33
N GLU A 123 4.30 23.11 17.44
CA GLU A 123 3.67 22.59 18.66
C GLU A 123 2.65 23.57 19.24
N PRO A 124 1.44 23.10 19.66
CA PRO A 124 0.83 21.77 19.51
C PRO A 124 -0.17 21.66 18.33
N SER A 125 -0.15 22.61 17.39
CA SER A 125 -1.18 22.77 16.36
C SER A 125 -0.60 23.01 14.96
N ILE A 126 -1.26 22.45 13.95
CA ILE A 126 -0.85 22.67 12.56
C ILE A 126 -1.25 24.10 12.15
N LYS A 127 -0.29 24.92 11.74
CA LYS A 127 -0.59 26.22 11.14
C LYS A 127 -0.99 26.04 9.68
N LEU A 128 -2.27 26.26 9.39
CA LEU A 128 -2.85 26.15 8.05
C LEU A 128 -2.54 27.40 7.23
N SER A 129 -2.01 27.25 6.01
CA SER A 129 -1.66 28.39 5.14
C SER A 129 -2.49 28.48 3.86
N LYS A 130 -2.97 27.36 3.31
CA LYS A 130 -3.76 27.33 2.07
C LYS A 130 -4.72 26.14 2.06
N SER A 131 -5.93 26.35 1.54
CA SER A 131 -6.96 25.31 1.37
C SER A 131 -7.48 25.29 -0.07
N LEU A 132 -7.47 24.13 -0.73
CA LEU A 132 -8.04 23.97 -2.06
C LEU A 132 -9.33 23.14 -1.97
N LYS A 133 -10.48 23.71 -2.36
CA LYS A 133 -11.79 23.03 -2.30
C LYS A 133 -12.06 22.22 -3.58
N LYS A 134 -11.33 21.13 -3.77
CA LYS A 134 -11.45 20.20 -4.91
C LYS A 134 -11.63 18.77 -4.40
N ARG A 135 -12.28 17.90 -5.17
CA ARG A 135 -12.34 16.47 -4.83
C ARG A 135 -11.01 15.82 -5.18
N ILE A 136 -10.14 15.72 -4.18
CA ILE A 136 -8.80 15.15 -4.29
C ILE A 136 -8.79 13.80 -3.57
N PHE A 137 -8.14 12.81 -4.16
CA PHE A 137 -8.06 11.47 -3.60
C PHE A 137 -6.65 11.09 -3.13
N ASP A 138 -5.64 11.58 -3.82
CA ASP A 138 -4.22 11.40 -3.48
C ASP A 138 -3.39 12.64 -3.82
N ILE A 139 -2.22 12.70 -3.21
CA ILE A 139 -1.22 13.75 -3.39
C ILE A 139 0.17 13.12 -3.47
N ALA A 140 1.06 13.77 -4.22
CA ALA A 140 2.48 13.44 -4.29
C ALA A 140 3.28 14.73 -4.34
N ILE A 141 4.59 14.66 -4.08
CA ILE A 141 5.49 15.79 -4.28
C ILE A 141 6.59 15.39 -5.26
N ASN A 142 6.89 16.26 -6.23
CA ASN A 142 8.03 16.04 -7.12
C ASN A 142 9.32 16.56 -6.49
N ARG A 143 10.43 16.41 -7.23
CA ARG A 143 11.76 16.85 -6.78
C ARG A 143 11.96 18.37 -6.76
N ASP A 144 11.06 19.13 -7.35
CA ASP A 144 11.07 20.59 -7.33
C ASP A 144 10.21 21.14 -6.17
N ASP A 145 9.85 20.27 -5.20
CA ASP A 145 8.94 20.53 -4.09
C ASP A 145 7.55 21.03 -4.55
N GLU A 146 7.16 20.71 -5.78
CA GLU A 146 5.84 21.01 -6.32
C GLU A 146 4.86 19.89 -6.00
N LEU A 147 3.69 20.29 -5.52
CA LEU A 147 2.68 19.36 -5.09
C LEU A 147 1.82 18.91 -6.27
N LEU A 148 1.75 17.61 -6.50
CA LEU A 148 0.82 16.98 -7.41
C LEU A 148 -0.40 16.45 -6.66
N PHE A 149 -1.55 16.49 -7.34
CA PHE A 149 -2.79 15.94 -6.82
C PHE A 149 -3.70 15.49 -7.95
N ASN A 150 -4.53 14.48 -7.70
CA ASN A 150 -5.49 14.02 -8.69
C ASN A 150 -6.90 14.52 -8.37
N GLU A 151 -7.55 15.12 -9.37
CA GLU A 151 -8.94 15.55 -9.27
C GLU A 151 -9.88 14.40 -9.66
N MET A 152 -10.85 14.09 -8.80
CA MET A 152 -11.89 13.10 -9.06
C MET A 152 -13.20 13.74 -9.50
N VAL A 153 -13.92 13.06 -10.40
CA VAL A 153 -15.31 13.35 -10.85
C VAL A 153 -15.47 14.60 -11.71
N ASP A 154 -14.72 15.68 -11.42
CA ASP A 154 -14.82 16.92 -12.19
C ASP A 154 -14.15 16.77 -13.56
N ASN A 155 -12.86 16.40 -13.58
CA ASN A 155 -12.06 16.34 -14.80
C ASN A 155 -11.25 15.04 -14.98
N ASN A 156 -11.05 14.25 -13.91
CA ASN A 156 -10.17 13.07 -13.90
C ASN A 156 -8.76 13.37 -14.43
N ASN A 157 -8.11 14.36 -13.82
CA ASN A 157 -6.78 14.82 -14.22
C ASN A 157 -5.78 14.67 -13.07
N VAL A 158 -4.51 14.59 -13.42
CA VAL A 158 -3.42 14.90 -12.49
C VAL A 158 -3.02 16.36 -12.71
N CYS A 159 -3.00 17.12 -11.63
CA CYS A 159 -2.68 18.52 -11.61
C CYS A 159 -1.45 18.78 -10.74
N ILE A 160 -0.73 19.84 -11.06
CA ILE A 160 0.37 20.37 -10.26
C ILE A 160 -0.04 21.72 -9.66
N LEU A 161 0.28 21.92 -8.38
CA LEU A 161 0.20 23.19 -7.70
C LEU A 161 1.61 23.78 -7.64
N SER A 162 1.86 24.80 -8.46
CA SER A 162 3.16 25.48 -8.49
C SER A 162 3.41 26.27 -7.20
N GLN A 163 4.67 26.66 -6.98
CA GLN A 163 5.04 27.54 -5.87
C GLN A 163 4.37 28.92 -5.93
N SER A 164 4.08 29.44 -7.14
CA SER A 164 3.30 30.67 -7.34
C SER A 164 1.81 30.50 -6.97
N GLY A 165 1.38 29.25 -6.77
CA GLY A 165 0.04 28.91 -6.34
C GLY A 165 -0.96 28.71 -7.47
N GLU A 166 -0.48 28.66 -8.71
CA GLU A 166 -1.24 28.32 -9.91
C GLU A 166 -1.45 26.80 -10.01
N ILE A 167 -2.55 26.40 -10.62
CA ILE A 167 -2.90 24.99 -10.83
C ILE A 167 -2.91 24.72 -12.32
N ASN A 168 -2.06 23.79 -12.76
CA ASN A 168 -1.98 23.35 -14.14
C ASN A 168 -2.26 21.85 -14.23
N THR A 169 -3.01 21.43 -15.24
CA THR A 169 -3.14 20.00 -15.55
C THR A 169 -1.85 19.53 -16.21
N VAL A 170 -1.26 18.46 -15.67
CA VAL A 170 -0.04 17.82 -16.21
C VAL A 170 -0.36 16.55 -16.98
N ILE A 171 -1.36 15.79 -16.54
CA ILE A 171 -1.83 14.57 -17.21
C ILE A 171 -3.35 14.58 -17.27
N ASP A 172 -3.89 14.42 -18.48
CA ASP A 172 -5.30 14.07 -18.70
C ASP A 172 -5.44 12.54 -18.64
N THR A 173 -6.24 12.05 -17.69
CA THR A 173 -6.50 10.61 -17.56
C THR A 173 -7.88 10.21 -18.05
N SER A 174 -8.69 11.14 -18.56
CA SER A 174 -10.04 10.88 -19.04
C SER A 174 -10.06 9.80 -20.15
N PRO A 175 -11.01 8.85 -20.13
CA PRO A 175 -12.14 8.74 -19.18
C PRO A 175 -11.79 7.97 -17.90
N MET A 176 -10.54 7.59 -17.67
CA MET A 176 -10.11 6.80 -16.51
C MET A 176 -10.11 7.65 -15.24
N ARG A 177 -10.33 7.02 -14.09
CA ARG A 177 -10.23 7.67 -12.78
C ARG A 177 -8.80 7.48 -12.23
N PRO A 178 -8.05 8.55 -11.96
CA PRO A 178 -6.81 8.46 -11.21
C PRO A 178 -7.13 8.21 -9.72
N LEU A 179 -6.39 7.29 -9.10
CA LEU A 179 -6.59 6.82 -7.74
C LEU A 179 -5.37 7.04 -6.86
N SER A 180 -4.16 6.90 -7.39
CA SER A 180 -2.95 7.05 -6.59
C SER A 180 -1.88 7.77 -7.38
N LEU A 181 -1.05 8.51 -6.66
CA LEU A 181 0.07 9.27 -7.21
C LEU A 181 1.33 8.95 -6.42
N HIS A 182 2.43 8.74 -7.15
CA HIS A 182 3.76 8.67 -6.57
C HIS A 182 4.77 9.34 -7.50
N VAL A 183 5.83 9.92 -6.97
CA VAL A 183 6.98 10.35 -7.77
C VAL A 183 8.20 9.59 -7.30
N ASN A 184 8.82 8.83 -8.21
CA ASN A 184 9.98 8.02 -7.87
C ASN A 184 11.29 8.84 -7.85
N LYS A 185 12.39 8.16 -7.51
CA LYS A 185 13.74 8.73 -7.49
C LYS A 185 14.29 9.14 -8.87
N ASP A 186 13.56 8.97 -9.95
CA ASP A 186 13.96 9.40 -11.28
C ASP A 186 13.09 10.57 -11.78
N ASN A 187 12.29 11.16 -10.88
CA ASN A 187 11.28 12.20 -11.16
C ASN A 187 10.20 11.74 -12.15
N GLU A 188 9.88 10.45 -12.12
CA GLU A 188 8.81 9.88 -12.92
C GLU A 188 7.53 9.87 -12.10
N LEU A 189 6.45 10.36 -12.70
CA LEU A 189 5.13 10.34 -12.10
C LEU A 189 4.48 8.98 -12.34
N ILE A 190 4.12 8.29 -11.28
CA ILE A 190 3.44 7.00 -11.30
C ILE A 190 1.99 7.22 -10.88
N VAL A 191 1.06 6.77 -11.71
CA VAL A 191 -0.38 6.99 -11.51
C VAL A 191 -1.11 5.66 -11.54
N GLY A 192 -1.76 5.31 -10.44
CA GLY A 192 -2.75 4.24 -10.41
C GLY A 192 -4.06 4.74 -10.98
N ILE A 193 -4.62 4.02 -11.96
CA ILE A 193 -5.87 4.39 -12.61
C ILE A 193 -6.84 3.21 -12.69
N LYS A 194 -8.13 3.49 -12.68
CA LYS A 194 -9.19 2.52 -12.87
C LYS A 194 -10.29 3.08 -13.77
N GLU A 195 -10.94 2.22 -14.54
CA GLU A 195 -12.14 2.57 -15.28
C GLU A 195 -13.23 3.13 -14.35
N GLN A 196 -13.93 4.17 -14.81
CA GLN A 196 -15.03 4.73 -14.05
C GLN A 196 -16.11 3.68 -13.75
N GLY A 197 -16.65 3.76 -12.55
CA GLY A 197 -17.67 2.82 -12.10
C GLY A 197 -17.67 2.69 -10.57
N PRO A 198 -18.41 1.71 -10.04
CA PRO A 198 -18.34 1.39 -8.64
C PRO A 198 -16.91 0.96 -8.24
N ILE A 199 -16.59 1.11 -6.97
CA ILE A 199 -15.35 0.55 -6.40
C ILE A 199 -15.47 -0.98 -6.44
N PHE A 200 -16.61 -1.50 -5.97
CA PHE A 200 -16.96 -2.91 -5.92
C PHE A 200 -18.41 -3.15 -6.38
N PRO A 201 -18.72 -4.27 -7.06
CA PRO A 201 -17.79 -5.34 -7.42
C PRO A 201 -16.83 -4.98 -8.56
N VAL A 202 -15.67 -5.61 -8.59
CA VAL A 202 -14.68 -5.39 -9.66
C VAL A 202 -15.12 -6.10 -10.93
N GLN A 203 -15.41 -5.33 -11.98
CA GLN A 203 -15.79 -5.89 -13.26
C GLN A 203 -14.61 -6.56 -13.94
N LYS A 204 -14.77 -7.83 -14.35
CA LYS A 204 -13.70 -8.67 -14.93
C LYS A 204 -12.89 -7.93 -15.99
N ASP A 205 -13.58 -7.33 -16.95
CA ASP A 205 -12.98 -6.69 -18.13
C ASP A 205 -12.63 -5.22 -17.93
N SER A 206 -12.87 -4.65 -16.74
CA SER A 206 -12.54 -3.24 -16.48
C SER A 206 -11.04 -2.96 -16.60
N VAL A 207 -10.71 -1.78 -17.09
CA VAL A 207 -9.32 -1.33 -17.20
C VAL A 207 -8.81 -0.90 -15.83
N ARG A 208 -7.66 -1.45 -15.41
CA ARG A 208 -7.09 -1.26 -14.07
C ARG A 208 -5.57 -1.27 -14.19
N GLN A 209 -4.95 -0.10 -14.11
CA GLN A 209 -3.56 0.07 -14.53
C GLN A 209 -2.76 0.88 -13.53
N VAL A 210 -1.45 0.64 -13.55
CA VAL A 210 -0.46 1.59 -13.04
C VAL A 210 0.34 2.09 -14.24
N ILE A 211 0.39 3.41 -14.41
CA ILE A 211 1.08 4.06 -15.53
C ILE A 211 2.25 4.87 -15.01
N ILE A 212 3.44 4.67 -15.59
CA ILE A 212 4.64 5.47 -15.33
C ILE A 212 4.77 6.49 -16.44
N PHE A 213 4.84 7.77 -16.06
CA PHE A 213 5.09 8.90 -16.93
C PHE A 213 6.51 9.43 -16.68
N GLY A 214 7.25 9.72 -17.75
CA GLY A 214 8.54 10.37 -17.64
C GLY A 214 8.42 11.80 -17.13
N SER A 215 9.56 12.42 -16.81
CA SER A 215 9.63 13.83 -16.40
C SER A 215 9.13 14.81 -17.49
N ASP A 216 8.99 14.35 -18.73
CA ASP A 216 8.38 15.09 -19.84
C ASP A 216 6.85 14.89 -19.93
N ASN A 217 6.24 14.29 -18.89
CA ASN A 217 4.83 13.91 -18.80
C ASN A 217 4.37 12.92 -19.89
N LYS A 218 5.29 12.28 -20.63
CA LYS A 218 4.93 11.24 -21.59
C LYS A 218 4.85 9.88 -20.93
N ARG A 219 3.86 9.09 -21.35
CA ARG A 219 3.68 7.71 -20.91
C ARG A 219 4.90 6.87 -21.31
N LYS A 220 5.56 6.25 -20.33
CA LYS A 220 6.68 5.33 -20.52
C LYS A 220 6.28 3.88 -20.41
N VAL A 221 5.53 3.53 -19.36
CA VAL A 221 5.15 2.15 -19.04
C VAL A 221 3.68 2.10 -18.64
N THR A 222 3.00 1.02 -19.01
CA THR A 222 1.66 0.68 -18.54
C THR A 222 1.66 -0.74 -18.01
N LEU A 223 1.35 -0.89 -16.73
CA LEU A 223 1.23 -2.16 -16.04
C LEU A 223 -0.25 -2.45 -15.83
N GLU A 224 -0.73 -3.59 -16.32
CA GLU A 224 -2.13 -3.99 -16.20
C GLU A 224 -2.26 -5.48 -15.92
N THR A 225 -1.52 -6.29 -16.66
CA THR A 225 -1.49 -7.73 -16.51
C THR A 225 -0.08 -8.23 -16.25
N ASP A 226 0.02 -9.36 -15.57
CA ASP A 226 1.26 -10.12 -15.47
C ASP A 226 1.60 -10.77 -16.83
N THR A 227 2.72 -11.48 -16.86
CA THR A 227 3.20 -12.19 -18.05
C THR A 227 2.30 -13.33 -18.52
N THR A 228 1.32 -13.75 -17.71
CA THR A 228 0.32 -14.75 -18.05
C THR A 228 -1.01 -14.14 -18.53
N GLY A 229 -1.12 -12.81 -18.53
CA GLY A 229 -2.33 -12.08 -18.90
C GLY A 229 -3.33 -11.90 -17.76
N ARG A 230 -2.99 -12.24 -16.52
CA ARG A 230 -3.85 -12.02 -15.34
C ARG A 230 -3.71 -10.59 -14.85
N LYS A 231 -4.80 -10.00 -14.39
CA LYS A 231 -4.81 -8.60 -13.91
C LYS A 231 -3.97 -8.45 -12.65
N LEU A 232 -3.04 -7.50 -12.66
CA LEU A 232 -2.17 -7.20 -11.52
C LEU A 232 -2.93 -6.49 -10.40
N PHE A 233 -3.94 -5.70 -10.75
CA PHE A 233 -4.64 -4.79 -9.82
C PHE A 233 -6.16 -4.90 -9.92
N ASN A 234 -6.82 -4.65 -8.79
CA ASN A 234 -8.26 -4.49 -8.63
C ASN A 234 -8.63 -3.03 -8.37
N TYR A 235 -7.92 -2.38 -7.44
CA TYR A 235 -8.09 -0.99 -7.07
C TYR A 235 -6.76 -0.45 -6.50
N PRO A 236 -5.87 0.12 -7.36
CA PRO A 236 -4.55 0.61 -6.95
C PRO A 236 -4.67 1.89 -6.11
N ALA A 237 -4.94 1.74 -4.81
CA ALA A 237 -5.31 2.81 -3.88
C ALA A 237 -4.13 3.68 -3.45
N ARG A 238 -2.93 3.08 -3.31
CA ARG A 238 -1.67 3.76 -3.02
C ARG A 238 -0.51 3.06 -3.72
N ILE A 239 0.51 3.84 -4.06
CA ILE A 239 1.70 3.37 -4.77
C ILE A 239 2.91 4.00 -4.10
N GLU A 240 3.96 3.22 -3.90
CA GLU A 240 5.29 3.68 -3.51
C GLU A 240 6.34 2.93 -4.33
N THR A 241 7.58 3.44 -4.33
CA THR A 241 8.72 2.75 -4.98
C THR A 241 9.94 2.70 -4.09
N ASP A 242 10.67 1.57 -4.16
CA ASP A 242 11.99 1.45 -3.53
C ASP A 242 13.12 2.04 -4.39
N SER A 243 14.35 1.98 -3.88
CA SER A 243 15.54 2.46 -4.59
C SER A 243 15.82 1.73 -5.91
N ALA A 244 15.24 0.54 -6.11
CA ALA A 244 15.32 -0.24 -7.35
C ALA A 244 14.13 -0.02 -8.29
N ASN A 245 13.25 0.95 -7.99
CA ASN A 245 12.00 1.22 -8.71
C ASN A 245 11.03 0.03 -8.77
N VAL A 246 11.06 -0.88 -7.78
CA VAL A 246 9.95 -1.82 -7.58
C VAL A 246 8.75 -1.04 -7.10
N LEU A 247 7.60 -1.28 -7.70
CA LEU A 247 6.34 -0.66 -7.33
C LEU A 247 5.65 -1.50 -6.27
N TYR A 248 5.29 -0.88 -5.16
CA TYR A 248 4.46 -1.47 -4.11
C TYR A 248 3.09 -0.82 -4.14
N VAL A 249 2.06 -1.61 -4.41
CA VAL A 249 0.71 -1.11 -4.66
C VAL A 249 -0.24 -1.65 -3.60
N ALA A 250 -0.86 -0.77 -2.81
CA ALA A 250 -1.97 -1.13 -1.95
C ALA A 250 -3.20 -1.34 -2.85
N ASP A 251 -3.60 -2.58 -3.00
CA ASP A 251 -4.63 -3.04 -3.93
C ASP A 251 -5.85 -3.51 -3.14
N TRP A 252 -6.95 -2.74 -3.17
CA TRP A 252 -8.18 -3.12 -2.46
C TRP A 252 -8.93 -4.20 -3.23
N MET A 253 -9.46 -5.17 -2.49
CA MET A 253 -10.16 -6.33 -3.02
C MET A 253 -11.67 -6.23 -2.76
N ASP A 254 -12.43 -6.83 -3.66
CA ASP A 254 -13.89 -6.90 -3.61
C ASP A 254 -14.41 -7.73 -2.43
N THR A 255 -13.61 -8.69 -1.97
CA THR A 255 -13.95 -9.62 -0.91
C THR A 255 -13.72 -9.00 0.46
N ASP A 256 -14.78 -8.91 1.27
CA ASP A 256 -14.75 -8.67 2.72
C ASP A 256 -14.02 -7.40 3.19
N LEU A 257 -14.03 -6.34 2.37
CA LEU A 257 -13.31 -5.09 2.64
C LEU A 257 -11.82 -5.34 2.98
N SER A 258 -11.24 -6.35 2.34
CA SER A 258 -9.82 -6.68 2.46
C SER A 258 -9.01 -6.04 1.35
N GLY A 259 -7.70 -6.10 1.48
CA GLY A 259 -6.78 -5.75 0.42
C GLY A 259 -5.52 -6.58 0.48
N ARG A 260 -4.60 -6.26 -0.43
CA ARG A 260 -3.26 -6.82 -0.46
C ARG A 260 -2.28 -5.74 -0.86
N VAL A 261 -1.00 -6.00 -0.67
CA VAL A 261 0.07 -5.22 -1.29
C VAL A 261 0.68 -6.06 -2.40
N VAL A 262 0.69 -5.51 -3.62
CA VAL A 262 1.27 -6.13 -4.81
C VAL A 262 2.61 -5.47 -5.07
N ALA A 263 3.69 -6.26 -5.09
CA ALA A 263 5.00 -5.80 -5.50
C ALA A 263 5.26 -6.22 -6.94
N VAL A 264 5.58 -5.26 -7.82
CA VAL A 264 5.77 -5.50 -9.25
C VAL A 264 6.98 -4.69 -9.76
N ASP A 265 7.77 -5.26 -10.66
CA ASP A 265 8.83 -4.49 -11.33
C ASP A 265 8.27 -3.63 -12.48
N THR A 266 9.13 -2.78 -13.05
CA THR A 266 8.76 -1.90 -14.18
C THR A 266 8.50 -2.64 -15.49
N ASN A 267 8.78 -3.96 -15.56
CA ASN A 267 8.42 -4.81 -16.70
C ASN A 267 7.07 -5.52 -16.50
N GLY A 268 6.41 -5.32 -15.35
CA GLY A 268 5.15 -5.99 -15.03
C GLY A 268 5.31 -7.39 -14.43
N ASN A 269 6.52 -7.78 -14.03
CA ASN A 269 6.73 -9.05 -13.34
C ASN A 269 6.31 -8.92 -11.88
N LEU A 270 5.36 -9.75 -11.45
CA LEU A 270 4.96 -9.86 -10.07
C LEU A 270 6.14 -10.39 -9.24
N LYS A 271 6.57 -9.62 -8.23
CA LYS A 271 7.60 -10.02 -7.27
C LYS A 271 7.01 -10.74 -6.07
N PHE A 272 5.90 -10.25 -5.53
CA PHE A 272 5.12 -10.93 -4.49
C PHE A 272 3.75 -10.24 -4.29
N ALA A 273 2.86 -10.90 -3.56
CA ALA A 273 1.66 -10.32 -3.00
C ALA A 273 1.55 -10.63 -1.51
N TYR A 274 1.23 -9.62 -0.70
CA TYR A 274 1.08 -9.73 0.75
C TYR A 274 -0.34 -9.39 1.18
N ALA A 275 -1.04 -10.35 1.79
CA ALA A 275 -2.44 -10.23 2.21
C ALA A 275 -2.61 -10.05 3.74
N GLY A 276 -1.59 -9.51 4.40
CA GLY A 276 -1.58 -9.30 5.84
C GLY A 276 -1.08 -10.49 6.65
N HIS A 277 -1.09 -10.34 7.97
CA HIS A 277 -0.73 -11.41 8.89
C HIS A 277 -1.92 -12.37 9.04
N GLN A 278 -1.65 -13.67 9.15
CA GLN A 278 -2.71 -14.68 9.24
C GLN A 278 -3.65 -14.47 10.45
N ASP A 279 -3.11 -13.96 11.56
CA ASP A 279 -3.87 -13.71 12.80
C ASP A 279 -4.60 -12.35 12.81
N LEU A 280 -4.39 -11.51 11.79
CA LEU A 280 -4.97 -10.18 11.67
C LEU A 280 -5.74 -10.06 10.36
N GLN A 281 -6.91 -10.71 10.31
CA GLN A 281 -7.81 -10.65 9.18
C GLN A 281 -9.14 -9.98 9.57
N PRO A 282 -9.74 -9.15 8.70
CA PRO A 282 -9.26 -8.79 7.36
C PRO A 282 -8.08 -7.79 7.42
N PHE A 283 -7.14 -7.93 6.47
CA PHE A 283 -6.07 -6.95 6.24
C PHE A 283 -6.56 -5.85 5.31
N PHE A 284 -6.46 -4.58 5.73
CA PHE A 284 -6.86 -3.45 4.89
C PHE A 284 -5.73 -2.44 4.72
N PRO A 285 -4.84 -2.65 3.72
CA PRO A 285 -3.71 -1.77 3.46
C PRO A 285 -4.19 -0.44 2.89
N HIS A 286 -3.77 0.64 3.54
CA HIS A 286 -3.96 2.00 3.05
C HIS A 286 -2.63 2.66 2.69
N GLY A 287 -1.86 3.08 3.69
CA GLY A 287 -0.58 3.73 3.52
C GLY A 287 0.56 2.75 3.29
N ILE A 288 1.51 3.16 2.48
CA ILE A 288 2.79 2.50 2.24
C ILE A 288 3.87 3.55 2.50
N ALA A 289 4.97 3.18 3.15
CA ALA A 289 6.18 3.98 3.19
C ALA A 289 7.38 3.07 3.01
N ILE A 290 8.36 3.53 2.24
CA ILE A 290 9.62 2.80 2.03
C ILE A 290 10.70 3.42 2.88
N THR A 291 11.40 2.60 3.66
CA THR A 291 12.48 3.08 4.53
C THR A 291 13.77 3.23 3.74
N PRO A 292 14.78 3.95 4.28
CA PRO A 292 16.08 4.08 3.61
C PRO A 292 16.82 2.74 3.38
N SER A 293 16.36 1.65 4.00
CA SER A 293 16.88 0.30 3.79
C SER A 293 16.05 -0.55 2.82
N ASP A 294 15.11 0.09 2.10
CA ASP A 294 14.13 -0.54 1.19
C ASP A 294 13.21 -1.57 1.87
N ASN A 295 13.00 -1.44 3.19
CA ASN A 295 11.90 -2.14 3.84
C ASN A 295 10.59 -1.38 3.61
N ILE A 296 9.49 -2.12 3.63
CA ILE A 296 8.17 -1.65 3.27
C ILE A 296 7.33 -1.60 4.55
N ILE A 297 6.93 -0.41 4.98
CA ILE A 297 6.01 -0.20 6.09
C ILE A 297 4.59 -0.04 5.52
N LEU A 298 3.68 -0.88 5.99
CA LEU A 298 2.29 -0.93 5.55
C LEU A 298 1.36 -0.59 6.71
N SER A 299 0.41 0.31 6.51
CA SER A 299 -0.64 0.54 7.51
C SER A 299 -1.83 -0.39 7.28
N ASP A 300 -2.19 -1.14 8.31
CA ASP A 300 -3.42 -1.91 8.38
C ASP A 300 -4.48 -1.13 9.17
N GLN A 301 -5.43 -0.55 8.44
CA GLN A 301 -6.47 0.27 9.04
C GLN A 301 -7.37 -0.57 9.96
N SER A 302 -7.76 -1.77 9.53
CA SER A 302 -8.73 -2.62 10.23
C SER A 302 -8.20 -3.09 11.58
N ASN A 303 -6.89 -3.37 11.64
CA ASN A 303 -6.26 -3.92 12.84
C ASN A 303 -5.48 -2.89 13.66
N ASN A 304 -5.51 -1.60 13.28
CA ASN A 304 -4.74 -0.53 13.92
C ASN A 304 -3.25 -0.87 14.04
N ALA A 305 -2.67 -1.47 12.98
CA ALA A 305 -1.33 -2.03 13.03
C ALA A 305 -0.46 -1.51 11.89
N LEU A 306 0.87 -1.58 12.06
CA LEU A 306 1.81 -1.52 10.93
C LEU A 306 2.51 -2.85 10.73
N HIS A 307 2.68 -3.23 9.46
CA HIS A 307 3.46 -4.39 9.05
C HIS A 307 4.76 -3.88 8.42
N VAL A 308 5.89 -4.47 8.76
CA VAL A 308 7.21 -4.14 8.18
C VAL A 308 7.69 -5.35 7.40
N LEU A 309 7.82 -5.21 6.09
CA LEU A 309 8.31 -6.26 5.19
C LEU A 309 9.70 -5.91 4.68
N ASN A 310 10.54 -6.90 4.38
CA ASN A 310 11.73 -6.67 3.55
C ASN A 310 11.34 -6.60 2.05
N SER A 311 12.30 -6.25 1.20
CA SER A 311 12.12 -6.14 -0.26
C SER A 311 11.73 -7.45 -0.96
N THR A 312 11.81 -8.60 -0.27
CA THR A 312 11.34 -9.90 -0.78
C THR A 312 9.93 -10.26 -0.31
N GLY A 313 9.32 -9.43 0.55
CA GLY A 313 7.97 -9.63 1.09
C GLY A 313 7.92 -10.41 2.40
N GLU A 314 9.06 -10.71 3.02
CA GLU A 314 9.11 -11.40 4.31
C GLU A 314 8.80 -10.42 5.45
N LEU A 315 7.97 -10.84 6.40
CA LEU A 315 7.58 -10.01 7.54
C LEU A 315 8.71 -9.91 8.56
N LEU A 316 9.23 -8.70 8.75
CA LEU A 316 10.25 -8.36 9.73
C LEU A 316 9.66 -7.94 11.09
N GLY A 317 8.44 -7.40 11.08
CA GLY A 317 7.82 -6.91 12.31
C GLY A 317 6.35 -6.54 12.14
N LEU A 318 5.62 -6.64 13.24
CA LEU A 318 4.21 -6.28 13.37
C LEU A 318 4.01 -5.39 14.59
N HIS A 319 3.49 -4.18 14.38
CA HIS A 319 3.37 -3.14 15.41
C HIS A 319 1.90 -2.80 15.66
N LEU A 320 1.34 -3.28 16.78
CA LEU A 320 -0.04 -2.99 17.18
C LEU A 320 -0.13 -1.58 17.81
N LEU A 321 -0.56 -0.60 17.02
CA LEU A 321 -0.45 0.80 17.40
C LEU A 321 -1.45 1.24 18.47
N ASP A 322 -2.66 0.70 18.49
CA ASP A 322 -3.67 1.12 19.48
C ASP A 322 -3.26 0.74 20.91
N SER A 323 -2.72 -0.46 21.06
CA SER A 323 -2.34 -1.02 22.37
C SER A 323 -1.15 -0.31 23.02
N ILE A 324 -0.23 0.24 22.23
CA ILE A 324 1.03 0.82 22.72
C ILE A 324 1.04 2.35 22.59
N LEU A 325 0.53 2.87 21.46
CA LEU A 325 0.66 4.28 21.08
C LEU A 325 -0.69 5.00 21.01
N HIS A 326 -1.80 4.28 21.22
CA HIS A 326 -3.17 4.79 21.11
C HIS A 326 -3.46 5.45 19.75
N ILE A 327 -2.77 4.99 18.70
CA ILE A 327 -3.03 5.39 17.32
C ILE A 327 -4.06 4.41 16.75
N LYS A 328 -5.20 4.94 16.33
CA LYS A 328 -6.28 4.17 15.71
C LYS A 328 -6.41 4.52 14.24
N ALA A 329 -6.73 3.52 13.43
CA ALA A 329 -6.96 3.59 12.00
C ALA A 329 -5.87 4.41 11.29
N PRO A 330 -4.62 3.89 11.27
CA PRO A 330 -3.56 4.45 10.47
C PRO A 330 -3.95 4.34 8.99
N LEU A 331 -3.90 5.46 8.27
CA LEU A 331 -4.32 5.52 6.87
C LEU A 331 -3.21 5.99 5.94
N SER A 332 -2.45 7.00 6.33
CA SER A 332 -1.40 7.56 5.49
C SER A 332 -0.07 7.52 6.22
N LEU A 333 0.97 7.21 5.47
CA LEU A 333 2.34 7.09 5.94
C LEU A 333 3.22 7.92 5.02
N CYS A 334 4.17 8.68 5.59
CA CYS A 334 5.28 9.24 4.82
C CYS A 334 6.46 9.53 5.77
N PHE A 335 7.66 9.67 5.23
CA PHE A 335 8.80 10.12 6.01
C PHE A 335 8.94 11.64 5.95
N ASP A 336 9.30 12.26 7.08
CA ASP A 336 9.78 13.64 7.09
C ASP A 336 11.25 13.74 6.69
N HIS A 337 11.73 14.97 6.46
CA HIS A 337 13.12 15.24 6.09
C HIS A 337 14.16 14.85 7.17
N LYS A 338 13.71 14.47 8.38
CA LYS A 338 14.55 14.00 9.50
C LYS A 338 14.52 12.48 9.63
N GLY A 339 13.80 11.77 8.76
CA GLY A 339 13.65 10.32 8.81
C GLY A 339 12.65 9.83 9.85
N HIS A 340 11.78 10.69 10.36
CA HIS A 340 10.65 10.26 11.19
C HIS A 340 9.50 9.78 10.31
N LEU A 341 8.85 8.70 10.72
CA LEU A 341 7.62 8.25 10.07
C LEU A 341 6.45 9.07 10.59
N LEU A 342 5.81 9.81 9.70
CA LEU A 342 4.54 10.48 9.92
C LEU A 342 3.39 9.51 9.67
N ILE A 343 2.44 9.44 10.60
CA ILE A 343 1.26 8.58 10.51
C ILE A 343 0.02 9.47 10.58
N GLY A 344 -0.73 9.56 9.49
CA GLY A 344 -2.05 10.17 9.46
C GLY A 344 -3.11 9.17 9.88
N SER A 345 -3.88 9.51 10.92
CA SER A 345 -5.00 8.68 11.40
C SER A 345 -6.33 9.12 10.81
N GLY A 346 -7.36 8.27 10.89
CA GLY A 346 -8.74 8.69 10.64
C GLY A 346 -9.76 7.89 11.44
N LYS A 347 -10.71 8.54 12.10
CA LYS A 347 -11.81 7.84 12.80
C LYS A 347 -13.14 8.10 12.10
N LEU A 348 -13.99 7.07 12.07
CA LEU A 348 -15.40 7.19 11.69
C LEU A 348 -16.23 7.95 12.76
N GLU A 349 -15.75 8.01 14.01
CA GLU A 349 -16.47 8.63 15.13
C GLU A 349 -15.88 10.01 15.50
N ASN A 350 -16.71 11.07 15.37
CA ASN A 350 -16.74 12.44 15.95
C ASN A 350 -15.47 13.06 16.58
N SER A 351 -14.28 12.60 16.25
CA SER A 351 -13.01 13.02 16.81
C SER A 351 -12.07 13.41 15.68
N ASN A 352 -11.26 14.42 15.95
CA ASN A 352 -10.34 14.92 14.96
C ASN A 352 -9.18 13.93 14.75
N ALA A 353 -8.86 13.68 13.49
CA ALA A 353 -7.68 12.98 13.06
C ALA A 353 -6.41 13.66 13.60
N LYS A 354 -5.36 12.85 13.76
CA LYS A 354 -4.05 13.29 14.19
C LYS A 354 -2.99 12.89 13.19
N ILE A 355 -1.97 13.71 13.07
CA ILE A 355 -0.69 13.33 12.47
C ILE A 355 0.25 13.00 13.62
N PHE A 356 0.74 11.77 13.67
CA PHE A 356 1.74 11.34 14.65
C PHE A 356 3.13 11.38 14.02
N VAL A 357 4.10 11.94 14.73
CA VAL A 357 5.52 11.90 14.34
C VAL A 357 6.18 10.80 15.16
N THR A 358 6.75 9.81 14.49
CA THR A 358 7.30 8.62 15.16
C THR A 358 8.76 8.38 14.79
N LYS A 359 9.54 7.89 15.77
CA LYS A 359 10.90 7.41 15.50
C LYS A 359 10.85 5.99 14.97
N VAL A 360 11.55 5.78 13.85
CA VAL A 360 11.86 4.45 13.34
C VAL A 360 13.29 4.14 13.75
N ALA A 361 13.47 3.11 14.59
CA ALA A 361 14.78 2.65 15.02
C ALA A 361 15.12 1.33 14.33
N LYS A 362 16.39 1.14 14.00
CA LYS A 362 16.92 -0.19 13.67
C LYS A 362 17.05 -0.97 14.97
N LYS A 363 16.40 -2.13 15.06
CA LYS A 363 16.65 -3.06 16.15
C LYS A 363 18.02 -3.68 15.92
N ASN A 364 19.01 -3.28 16.71
CA ASN A 364 20.24 -4.06 16.84
C ASN A 364 19.85 -5.34 17.58
N VAL A 365 20.05 -6.49 16.95
CA VAL A 365 19.79 -7.81 17.55
C VAL A 365 20.91 -8.14 18.52
#